data_AF-A0A934PHW7-F1
#
_entry.id   AF-A0A934PHW7-F1
#
_cell.length_a   1.000
_cell.length_b   1.000
_cell.length_c   1.000
_cell.angle_alpha   90.00
_cell.angle_beta   90.00
_cell.angle_gamma   90.00
#
_symmetry.space_group_name_H-M   'P 1'
#
loop_
_entity.id
_entity.type
_entity.pdbx_description
1 polymer ?
#
loop_
_entity_poly.entity_id
_entity_poly.type
_entity_poly.pdbx_seq_one_letter_code
_entity_poly.pdbx_strand_id
1 'polypeptide(L)'
;MKKSKLLLFGIAFLVLSMISCHKGRNKLVNSWKVTAVEAKTPMPDSIKNEILEKGNLTFTKDGYVSGFLKREISQGTFVLTKGGKSLVINDETGTPYPCESTITNDQLILESDDMKLTLDKK
;
A
#
# COMPACT_ATOMS: atom_id res chain seq x y z
N MET A 1 49.17 3.04 22.59
CA MET A 1 48.36 1.86 22.18
C MET A 1 46.89 2.27 22.14
N LYS A 2 46.34 2.62 20.96
CA LYS A 2 44.93 3.01 20.81
C LYS A 2 44.13 1.77 20.39
N LYS A 3 43.33 1.19 21.29
CA LYS A 3 42.48 0.04 20.97
C LYS A 3 41.05 0.49 20.71
N SER A 4 40.62 0.22 19.48
CA SER A 4 39.31 0.46 18.89
C SER A 4 38.17 -0.16 19.72
N LYS A 5 37.12 0.62 20.01
CA LYS A 5 35.84 0.17 20.58
C LYS A 5 34.67 0.47 19.63
N LEU A 6 34.86 0.27 18.32
CA LEU A 6 33.94 0.75 17.28
C LEU A 6 33.13 -0.37 16.59
N LEU A 7 32.84 -1.48 17.29
CA LEU A 7 32.17 -2.65 16.71
C LEU A 7 30.94 -3.14 17.50
N LEU A 8 30.23 -2.26 18.21
CA LEU A 8 29.01 -2.62 18.94
C LEU A 8 27.73 -1.88 18.48
N PHE A 9 27.83 -0.94 17.54
CA PHE A 9 26.66 -0.17 17.06
C PHE A 9 26.00 -0.73 15.78
N GLY A 10 26.57 -1.76 15.14
CA GLY A 10 26.06 -2.27 13.86
C GLY A 10 24.85 -3.22 13.94
N ILE A 11 24.64 -3.89 15.08
CA ILE A 11 23.65 -4.99 15.18
C ILE A 11 22.26 -4.49 15.61
N ALA A 12 22.17 -3.31 16.25
CA ALA A 12 20.90 -2.75 16.70
C ALA A 12 20.00 -2.22 15.55
N PHE A 13 20.57 -1.93 14.37
CA PHE A 13 19.83 -1.32 13.26
C PHE A 13 19.01 -2.32 12.43
N LEU A 14 19.39 -3.61 12.44
CA LEU A 14 18.72 -4.69 11.71
C LEU A 14 17.39 -5.12 12.34
N VAL A 15 17.26 -4.99 13.67
CA VAL A 15 16.03 -5.40 14.39
C VAL A 15 14.92 -4.35 14.25
N LEU A 16 15.28 -3.06 14.19
CA LEU A 16 14.32 -1.95 14.03
C LEU A 16 13.65 -1.92 12.64
N SER A 17 14.35 -2.39 11.61
CA SER A 17 13.83 -2.42 10.23
C SER A 17 12.78 -3.52 10.02
N MET A 18 12.86 -4.62 10.77
CA MET A 18 11.88 -5.71 10.69
C MET A 18 10.54 -5.34 11.36
N ILE A 19 10.56 -4.66 12.52
CA ILE A 19 9.32 -4.34 13.26
C ILE A 19 8.47 -3.30 12.50
N SER A 20 9.10 -2.34 11.83
CA SER A 20 8.39 -1.32 11.04
C SER A 20 7.68 -1.93 9.82
N CYS A 21 8.32 -2.89 9.14
CA CYS A 21 7.76 -3.57 7.98
C CYS A 21 6.51 -4.40 8.33
N HIS A 22 6.53 -5.06 9.50
CA HIS A 22 5.38 -5.82 9.99
C HIS A 22 4.22 -4.93 10.50
N LYS A 23 4.50 -3.78 11.12
CA LYS A 23 3.45 -2.88 11.65
C LYS A 23 2.56 -2.30 10.55
N GLY A 24 3.13 -1.84 9.45
CA GLY A 24 2.36 -1.35 8.30
C GLY A 24 1.53 -2.45 7.63
N ARG A 25 2.15 -3.62 7.43
CA ARG A 25 1.48 -4.80 6.85
C ARG A 25 0.30 -5.27 7.70
N ASN A 26 0.45 -5.35 9.02
CA ASN A 26 -0.63 -5.81 9.89
C ASN A 26 -1.86 -4.89 9.87
N LYS A 27 -1.67 -3.57 9.71
CA LYS A 27 -2.78 -2.62 9.57
C LYS A 27 -3.43 -2.69 8.20
N LEU A 28 -2.62 -2.87 7.15
CA LEU A 28 -3.10 -2.97 5.77
C LEU A 28 -3.95 -4.22 5.52
N VAL A 29 -3.66 -5.33 6.21
CA VAL A 29 -4.41 -6.59 6.08
C VAL A 29 -5.85 -6.39 6.52
N ASN A 30 -6.70 -6.08 5.54
CA ASN A 30 -8.12 -5.87 5.68
C ASN A 30 -8.79 -5.77 4.31
N SER A 31 -10.12 -5.62 4.33
CA SER A 31 -10.86 -5.15 3.17
C SER A 31 -11.09 -3.65 3.29
N TRP A 32 -10.93 -2.95 2.18
CA TRP A 32 -11.03 -1.51 2.07
C TRP A 32 -11.97 -1.16 0.94
N LYS A 33 -12.84 -0.18 1.14
CA LYS A 33 -13.80 0.32 0.15
C LYS A 33 -13.38 1.73 -0.25
N VAL A 34 -13.30 2.00 -1.56
CA VAL A 34 -13.02 3.37 -2.02
C VAL A 34 -14.21 4.28 -1.66
N THR A 35 -13.92 5.40 -1.01
CA THR A 35 -14.91 6.40 -0.60
C THR A 35 -14.65 7.78 -1.19
N ALA A 36 -13.42 8.05 -1.64
CA ALA A 36 -13.11 9.26 -2.40
C ALA A 36 -12.07 9.00 -3.51
N VAL A 37 -12.22 9.73 -4.61
CA VAL A 37 -11.31 9.75 -5.76
C VAL A 37 -10.98 11.19 -6.10
N GLU A 38 -9.71 11.56 -5.97
CA GLU A 38 -9.18 12.87 -6.35
C GLU A 38 -8.26 12.67 -7.57
N ALA A 39 -8.71 13.09 -8.76
CA ALA A 39 -7.91 12.97 -9.98
C ALA A 39 -6.87 14.11 -10.04
N LYS A 40 -5.61 13.76 -10.30
CA LYS A 40 -4.50 14.71 -10.51
C LYS A 40 -4.28 15.01 -11.99
N THR A 41 -4.68 14.09 -12.85
CA THR A 41 -4.73 14.26 -14.31
C THR A 41 -6.19 14.26 -14.79
N PRO A 42 -6.48 14.77 -16.00
CA PRO A 42 -7.82 14.67 -16.58
C PRO A 42 -8.30 13.21 -16.59
N MET A 43 -9.43 12.96 -15.93
CA MET A 43 -10.04 11.63 -15.83
C MET A 43 -11.55 11.75 -16.11
N PRO A 44 -12.11 10.92 -17.01
CA PRO A 44 -13.54 10.89 -17.26
C PRO A 44 -14.34 10.59 -15.99
N ASP A 45 -15.49 11.25 -15.84
CA ASP A 45 -16.34 11.05 -14.66
C ASP A 45 -16.95 9.63 -14.61
N SER A 46 -17.12 8.97 -15.77
CA SER A 46 -17.53 7.56 -15.81
C SER A 46 -16.55 6.65 -15.08
N ILE A 47 -15.24 6.87 -15.27
CA ILE A 47 -14.19 6.09 -14.59
C ILE A 47 -14.17 6.41 -13.09
N LYS A 48 -14.29 7.67 -12.70
CA LYS A 48 -14.37 8.05 -11.27
C LYS A 48 -15.56 7.41 -10.59
N ASN A 49 -16.73 7.44 -11.23
CA ASN A 49 -17.95 6.84 -10.70
C ASN A 49 -17.82 5.32 -10.58
N GLU A 50 -17.24 4.66 -11.59
CA GLU A 50 -17.00 3.22 -11.52
C GLU A 50 -16.05 2.85 -10.37
N ILE A 51 -14.97 3.63 -10.17
CA ILE A 51 -14.06 3.45 -9.03
C ILE A 51 -14.80 3.66 -7.71
N LEU A 52 -15.65 4.67 -7.56
CA LEU A 52 -16.40 4.90 -6.33
C LEU A 52 -17.40 3.76 -6.05
N GLU A 53 -18.12 3.31 -7.07
CA GLU A 53 -19.15 2.29 -6.95
C GLU A 53 -18.55 0.90 -6.69
N LYS A 54 -17.56 0.49 -7.47
CA LYS A 54 -17.00 -0.87 -7.43
C LYS A 54 -15.69 -0.96 -6.66
N GLY A 55 -14.97 0.16 -6.52
CA GLY A 55 -13.61 0.17 -5.99
C GLY A 55 -13.52 -0.41 -4.59
N ASN A 56 -12.72 -1.45 -4.45
CA ASN A 56 -12.44 -2.14 -3.21
C ASN A 56 -11.09 -2.87 -3.31
N LEU A 57 -10.39 -3.04 -2.19
CA LEU A 57 -9.15 -3.81 -2.13
C LEU A 57 -9.14 -4.64 -0.86
N THR A 58 -8.84 -5.92 -0.98
CA THR A 58 -8.65 -6.84 0.14
C THR A 58 -7.21 -7.30 0.16
N PHE A 59 -6.49 -6.99 1.24
CA PHE A 59 -5.10 -7.41 1.44
C PHE A 59 -5.04 -8.54 2.45
N THR A 60 -4.27 -9.57 2.13
CA THR A 60 -4.16 -10.78 2.95
C THR A 60 -2.76 -10.92 3.57
N LYS A 61 -2.66 -11.69 4.67
CA LYS A 61 -1.40 -11.82 5.43
C LYS A 61 -0.27 -12.46 4.62
N ASP A 62 -0.62 -13.37 3.73
CA ASP A 62 0.26 -14.07 2.80
C ASP A 62 0.77 -13.19 1.64
N GLY A 63 0.27 -11.96 1.49
CA GLY A 63 0.83 -10.98 0.55
C GLY A 63 0.06 -10.84 -0.76
N TYR A 64 -1.17 -11.37 -0.82
CA TYR A 64 -2.06 -11.19 -1.96
C TYR A 64 -2.97 -9.99 -1.78
N VAL A 65 -3.41 -9.47 -2.92
CA VAL A 65 -4.42 -8.43 -3.02
C VAL A 65 -5.43 -8.79 -4.10
N SER A 66 -6.70 -8.58 -3.79
CA SER A 66 -7.81 -8.74 -4.73
C SER A 66 -8.77 -7.56 -4.63
N GLY A 67 -9.59 -7.34 -5.66
CA GLY A 67 -10.64 -6.33 -5.66
C GLY A 67 -10.77 -5.62 -7.00
N PHE A 68 -11.09 -4.33 -6.96
CA PHE A 68 -11.30 -3.49 -8.13
C PHE A 68 -10.75 -2.09 -7.90
N LEU A 69 -10.04 -1.54 -8.89
CA LEU A 69 -9.72 -0.11 -8.98
C LEU A 69 -10.16 0.43 -10.34
N LYS A 70 -9.29 0.36 -11.35
CA LYS A 70 -9.62 0.63 -12.77
C LYS A 70 -10.00 -0.65 -13.52
N ARG A 71 -9.56 -1.78 -12.99
CA ARG A 71 -9.80 -3.14 -13.47
C ARG A 71 -9.93 -4.06 -12.27
N GLU A 72 -10.52 -5.22 -12.50
CA GLU A 72 -10.51 -6.31 -11.53
C GLU A 72 -9.07 -6.75 -11.26
N ILE A 73 -8.81 -7.11 -10.00
CA ILE A 73 -7.57 -7.71 -9.52
C ILE A 73 -8.01 -9.00 -8.85
N SER A 74 -7.75 -10.13 -9.50
CA SER A 74 -8.22 -11.43 -9.00
C SER A 74 -7.15 -12.14 -8.17
N GLN A 75 -5.88 -12.03 -8.58
CA GLN A 75 -4.73 -12.73 -7.98
C GLN A 75 -3.50 -11.81 -7.95
N GLY A 76 -3.68 -10.58 -7.47
CA GLY A 76 -2.59 -9.62 -7.33
C GLY A 76 -1.68 -9.94 -6.15
N THR A 77 -0.48 -9.38 -6.17
CA THR A 77 0.45 -9.37 -5.03
C THR A 77 0.76 -7.95 -4.62
N PHE A 78 1.19 -7.75 -3.38
CA PHE A 78 1.60 -6.42 -2.92
C PHE A 78 2.90 -6.43 -2.13
N VAL A 79 3.62 -5.33 -2.22
CA VAL A 79 4.85 -5.09 -1.47
C VAL A 79 4.76 -3.74 -0.77
N LEU A 80 4.97 -3.75 0.55
CA LEU A 80 5.16 -2.54 1.34
C LEU A 80 6.64 -2.28 1.54
N THR A 81 7.08 -1.07 1.21
CA THR A 81 8.45 -0.60 1.44
C THR A 81 8.43 0.68 2.27
N LYS A 82 9.62 1.17 2.65
CA LYS A 82 9.80 2.43 3.41
C LYS A 82 8.94 2.51 4.69
N GLY A 83 8.76 1.38 5.40
CA GLY A 83 7.96 1.31 6.62
C GLY A 83 6.45 1.45 6.40
N GLY A 84 5.96 1.10 5.20
CA GLY A 84 4.54 1.17 4.85
C GLY A 84 4.10 2.49 4.22
N LYS A 85 5.05 3.36 3.86
CA LYS A 85 4.81 4.61 3.14
C LYS A 85 4.76 4.47 1.63
N SER A 86 5.19 3.32 1.12
CA SER A 86 5.14 3.00 -0.30
C SER A 86 4.57 1.60 -0.46
N LEU A 87 3.51 1.50 -1.26
CA LEU A 87 2.81 0.28 -1.60
C LEU A 87 2.92 0.08 -3.11
N VAL A 88 3.37 -1.09 -3.53
CA VAL A 88 3.33 -1.50 -4.93
C VAL A 88 2.36 -2.65 -5.05
N ILE A 89 1.30 -2.47 -5.84
CA ILE A 89 0.35 -3.53 -6.19
C ILE A 89 0.75 -4.06 -7.57
N ASN A 90 0.97 -5.37 -7.69
CA ASN A 90 1.15 -6.02 -8.97
C ASN A 90 -0.11 -6.85 -9.22
N ASP A 91 -0.81 -6.56 -10.31
CA ASP A 91 -1.94 -7.38 -10.72
C ASP A 91 -1.48 -8.65 -11.45
N GLU A 92 -2.42 -9.49 -11.86
CA GLU A 92 -2.13 -10.71 -12.62
C GLU A 92 -1.42 -10.46 -13.97
N THR A 93 -1.55 -9.28 -14.57
CA THR A 93 -0.82 -8.93 -15.81
C THR A 93 0.63 -8.54 -15.55
N GLY A 94 1.05 -8.45 -14.28
CA GLY A 94 2.40 -8.09 -13.88
C GLY A 94 2.72 -6.60 -14.01
N THR A 95 1.70 -5.74 -14.20
CA THR A 95 1.92 -4.30 -14.29
C THR A 95 1.97 -3.70 -12.89
N PRO A 96 3.12 -3.15 -12.45
CA PRO A 96 3.24 -2.57 -11.13
C PRO A 96 2.43 -1.27 -11.06
N TYR A 97 1.66 -1.12 -9.98
CA TYR A 97 0.94 0.09 -9.63
C TYR A 97 1.55 0.66 -8.34
N PRO A 98 2.59 1.51 -8.46
CA PRO A 98 3.25 2.13 -7.32
C PRO A 98 2.41 3.28 -6.78
N CYS A 99 2.22 3.28 -5.46
CA CYS A 99 1.57 4.36 -4.73
C CYS A 99 2.40 4.75 -3.51
N GLU A 100 2.35 6.02 -3.15
CA GLU A 100 2.55 6.43 -1.76
C GLU A 100 1.34 6.00 -0.94
N SER A 101 1.58 5.51 0.28
CA SER A 101 0.54 4.94 1.12
C SER A 101 0.54 5.54 2.52
N THR A 102 -0.65 5.94 2.98
CA THR A 102 -0.90 6.26 4.39
C THR A 102 -1.86 5.22 4.94
N ILE A 103 -1.40 4.46 5.94
CA ILE A 103 -2.14 3.32 6.50
C ILE A 103 -2.45 3.62 7.96
N THR A 104 -3.73 3.85 8.26
CA THR A 104 -4.24 4.01 9.62
C THR A 104 -5.03 2.77 10.05
N ASN A 105 -5.75 2.82 11.16
CA ASN A 105 -6.56 1.69 11.61
C ASN A 105 -7.86 1.54 10.80
N ASP A 106 -8.39 2.67 10.31
CA ASP A 106 -9.73 2.77 9.72
C ASP A 106 -9.70 3.29 8.27
N GLN A 107 -8.59 3.90 7.86
CA GLN A 107 -8.42 4.50 6.54
C GLN A 107 -7.09 4.12 5.88
N LEU A 108 -7.15 3.89 4.58
CA LEU A 108 -6.04 3.70 3.66
C LEU A 108 -6.10 4.81 2.60
N ILE A 109 -5.02 5.57 2.47
CA ILE A 109 -4.87 6.55 1.40
C ILE A 109 -3.79 6.05 0.45
N LEU A 110 -4.13 5.98 -0.85
CA LEU A 110 -3.20 5.60 -1.91
C LEU A 110 -3.04 6.78 -2.86
N GLU A 111 -1.82 7.25 -3.02
CA GLU A 111 -1.50 8.37 -3.86
C GLU A 111 -0.54 7.95 -4.98
N SER A 112 -1.01 8.11 -6.21
CA SER A 112 -0.26 7.86 -7.44
C SER A 112 -0.07 9.17 -8.20
N ASP A 113 0.61 9.12 -9.34
CA ASP A 113 0.77 10.28 -10.22
C ASP A 113 -0.55 10.72 -10.85
N ASP A 114 -1.44 9.76 -11.16
CA ASP A 114 -2.72 10.02 -11.83
C ASP A 114 -3.82 10.50 -10.86
N MET A 115 -3.82 9.97 -9.64
CA MET A 115 -4.92 10.14 -8.69
C MET A 115 -4.52 9.81 -7.25
N LYS A 116 -5.33 10.33 -6.33
CA LYS A 116 -5.36 9.96 -4.93
C LYS A 116 -6.69 9.29 -4.60
N LEU A 117 -6.60 8.17 -3.90
CA LEU A 117 -7.73 7.36 -3.45
C LEU A 117 -7.78 7.38 -1.94
N THR A 118 -8.97 7.59 -1.39
CA THR A 118 -9.26 7.37 0.01
C THR A 118 -10.13 6.13 0.12
N LEU A 119 -9.70 5.18 0.94
CA LEU A 119 -10.41 3.94 1.19
C LEU A 119 -10.66 3.79 2.68
N ASP A 120 -11.90 3.49 3.04
CA ASP A 120 -12.29 3.21 4.41
C ASP A 120 -12.40 1.69 4.61
N LYS A 121 -12.05 1.26 5.81
CA LYS A 121 -12.07 -0.15 6.19
C LYS A 121 -13.51 -0.69 6.19
N LYS A 122 -13.67 -1.89 5.65
CA LYS A 122 -14.95 -2.61 5.56
C LYS A 122 -15.17 -3.53 6.74
#